data_AF-A0A970J4R1-F1
#
_entry.id   AF-A0A970J4R1-F1
#
_cell.length_a   1.000
_cell.length_b   1.000
_cell.length_c   1.000
_cell.angle_alpha   90.00
_cell.angle_beta   90.00
_cell.angle_gamma   90.00
#
_symmetry.space_group_name_H-M   'P 1'
#
loop_
_entity.id
_entity.type
_entity.pdbx_description
1 polymer ?
#
loop_
_entity_poly.entity_id
_entity_poly.type
_entity_poly.pdbx_seq_one_letter_code
_entity_poly.pdbx_strand_id
1 'polypeptide(L)' 'MDVEPPDWWIRLKLKLFKSWPMEPRKKSKRLMQLGDEFHELGSEEIAQLCYRWSWEIAEEARAVHLRKQLERRYQP' A
#
# COMPACT_ATOMS: atom_id res chain seq x y z
N MET A 1 -4.66 25.27 7.37
CA MET A 1 -5.05 24.63 6.09
C MET A 1 -4.20 23.40 5.97
N ASP A 2 -4.72 22.25 6.39
CA ASP A 2 -4.06 20.97 6.11
C ASP A 2 -4.15 20.75 4.61
N VAL A 3 -3.05 21.01 3.93
CA VAL A 3 -2.94 20.84 2.48
C VAL A 3 -2.93 19.34 2.25
N GLU A 4 -4.08 18.77 1.88
CA GLU A 4 -4.15 17.40 1.37
C GLU A 4 -3.07 17.27 0.28
N PRO A 5 -2.06 16.42 0.48
CA PRO A 5 -0.97 16.32 -0.45
C PRO A 5 -1.56 15.88 -1.80
N PRO A 6 -1.25 16.59 -2.90
CA PRO A 6 -1.85 16.27 -4.19
C PRO A 6 -1.65 14.80 -4.56
N ASP A 7 -2.70 14.13 -5.05
CA ASP A 7 -2.68 12.71 -5.43
C ASP A 7 -1.47 12.29 -6.28
N TRP A 8 -0.94 13.22 -7.08
CA TRP A 8 0.25 12.99 -7.90
C TRP A 8 1.52 12.78 -7.07
N TRP A 9 1.69 13.48 -5.95
CA TRP A 9 2.82 13.31 -5.03
C TRP A 9 2.80 11.95 -4.36
N ILE A 10 1.60 11.50 -3.96
CA ILE A 10 1.41 10.19 -3.33
C ILE A 10 1.75 9.11 -4.33
N ARG A 11 1.21 9.18 -5.56
CA ARG A 11 1.52 8.25 -6.67
C ARG A 11 3.01 8.25 -7.03
N LEU A 12 3.71 9.40 -6.97
CA LEU A 12 5.15 9.50 -7.22
C LEU A 12 5.99 8.85 -6.11
N LYS A 13 5.68 9.13 -4.84
CA LYS A 13 6.31 8.47 -3.69
C LYS A 13 6.14 6.96 -3.78
N LEU A 14 4.95 6.53 -4.14
CA LEU A 14 4.55 5.16 -4.33
C LEU A 14 5.37 4.48 -5.46
N LYS A 15 5.55 5.13 -6.62
CA LYS A 15 6.44 4.64 -7.69
C LYS A 15 7.89 4.52 -7.22
N LEU A 16 8.42 5.54 -6.53
CA LEU A 16 9.77 5.49 -5.96
C LEU A 16 9.91 4.37 -4.92
N PHE A 17 8.87 4.14 -4.12
CA PHE A 17 8.81 3.04 -3.16
C PHE A 17 8.84 1.68 -3.87
N LYS A 18 8.14 1.54 -5.01
CA LYS A 18 8.22 0.35 -5.86
C LYS A 18 9.63 0.11 -6.42
N SER A 19 10.44 1.14 -6.60
CA SER A 19 11.84 1.01 -7.07
C SER A 19 12.86 0.79 -5.93
N TRP A 20 12.47 0.97 -4.67
CA TRP A 20 13.39 0.88 -3.55
C TRP A 20 13.86 -0.57 -3.31
N PRO A 21 15.19 -0.82 -3.15
CA PRO A 21 15.75 -2.13 -2.84
C PRO A 21 15.49 -2.50 -1.38
N MET A 22 14.25 -2.84 -1.08
CA MET A 22 13.77 -3.23 0.24
C MET A 22 13.24 -4.67 0.16
N GLU A 23 13.40 -5.46 1.23
CA GLU A 23 12.87 -6.83 1.23
C GLU A 23 11.36 -6.82 0.92
N PRO A 24 10.88 -7.66 -0.02
CA PRO A 24 9.50 -7.65 -0.47
C PRO A 24 8.47 -7.71 0.67
N ARG A 25 8.76 -8.49 1.72
CA ARG A 25 7.90 -8.59 2.92
C ARG A 25 7.79 -7.27 3.68
N LYS A 26 8.91 -6.56 3.91
CA LYS A 26 8.93 -5.27 4.60
C LYS A 26 8.19 -4.22 3.77
N LYS A 27 8.37 -4.26 2.46
CA LYS A 27 7.74 -3.35 1.50
C LYS A 27 6.23 -3.54 1.43
N SER A 28 5.76 -4.79 1.31
CA SER A 28 4.34 -5.13 1.36
C SER A 28 3.71 -4.67 2.67
N LYS A 29 4.34 -4.95 3.82
CA LYS A 29 3.86 -4.49 5.13
C LYS A 29 3.75 -2.97 5.20
N ARG A 30 4.73 -2.24 4.66
CA ARG A 30 4.72 -0.78 4.68
C ARG A 30 3.61 -0.19 3.80
N LEU A 31 3.37 -0.77 2.62
CA LEU A 31 2.24 -0.40 1.75
C LEU A 31 0.89 -0.70 2.40
N MET A 32 0.78 -1.81 3.13
CA MET A 32 -0.43 -2.12 3.88
C MET A 32 -0.71 -1.06 4.96
N GLN A 33 0.32 -0.67 5.72
CA GLN A 33 0.21 0.41 6.72
C GLN A 33 -0.18 1.75 6.09
N LEU A 34 0.42 2.10 4.95
CA LEU A 34 0.03 3.31 4.22
C LEU A 34 -1.43 3.24 3.74
N GLY A 35 -1.89 2.06 3.31
CA GLY A 35 -3.28 1.84 2.98
C GLY A 35 -4.21 2.09 4.17
N ASP A 36 -3.85 1.56 5.35
CA ASP A 36 -4.58 1.77 6.60
C ASP A 36 -4.62 3.28 6.95
N GLU A 37 -3.48 3.98 6.86
CA GLU A 37 -3.37 5.44 7.10
C GLU A 37 -4.25 6.25 6.13
N PHE A 38 -4.22 5.96 4.82
CA PHE A 38 -5.06 6.69 3.85
C PHE A 38 -6.54 6.37 3.99
N HIS A 39 -6.89 5.16 4.43
CA HIS A 39 -8.26 4.80 4.73
C HIS A 39 -8.79 5.58 5.94
N GLU A 40 -7.99 5.72 6.99
CA GLU A 40 -8.33 6.55 8.17
C GLU A 40 -8.47 8.04 7.81
N LEU A 41 -7.70 8.53 6.84
CA LEU A 41 -7.79 9.90 6.31
C LEU A 41 -8.99 10.12 5.36
N GLY A 42 -9.75 9.07 5.03
CA GLY A 42 -10.89 9.14 4.09
C GLY A 42 -10.50 9.14 2.60
N SER A 43 -9.22 8.95 2.28
CA SER A 43 -8.70 8.88 0.91
C SER A 43 -8.79 7.45 0.37
N GLU A 44 -10.00 6.98 0.12
CA GLU A 44 -10.28 5.56 -0.16
C GLU A 44 -9.64 5.06 -1.47
N GLU A 45 -9.59 5.89 -2.52
CA GLU A 45 -8.94 5.53 -3.80
C GLU A 45 -7.44 5.23 -3.60
N ILE A 46 -6.77 6.01 -2.76
CA ILE A 46 -5.35 5.85 -2.46
C ILE A 46 -5.13 4.64 -1.57
N ALA A 47 -5.99 4.44 -0.56
CA ALA A 47 -5.94 3.27 0.30
C ALA A 47 -6.03 1.97 -0.51
N GLN A 48 -7.00 1.89 -1.43
CA GLN A 48 -7.16 0.73 -2.32
C GLN A 48 -5.93 0.50 -3.20
N LEU A 49 -5.32 1.57 -3.73
CA LEU A 49 -4.11 1.47 -4.54
C LEU A 49 -2.91 0.93 -3.71
N CYS A 50 -2.77 1.40 -2.47
CA CYS A 50 -1.79 0.89 -1.51
C CYS A 50 -2.01 -0.61 -1.20
N TYR A 51 -3.25 -1.03 -0.96
CA TYR A 51 -3.57 -2.45 -0.72
C TYR A 51 -3.30 -3.33 -1.93
N ARG A 52 -3.69 -2.89 -3.14
CA ARG A 52 -3.41 -3.62 -4.39
C ARG A 52 -1.91 -3.86 -4.59
N TRP A 53 -1.09 -2.84 -4.39
CA TRP A 53 0.36 -3.02 -4.54
C TRP A 53 0.98 -3.83 -3.41
N SER A 54 0.45 -3.71 -2.19
CA SER A 54 0.84 -4.58 -1.09
C SER A 54 0.55 -6.05 -1.41
N TRP A 55 -0.58 -6.33 -2.07
CA TRP A 55 -0.98 -7.65 -2.54
C TRP A 55 -0.05 -8.21 -3.62
N GLU A 56 0.20 -7.45 -4.68
CA GLU A 56 1.12 -7.85 -5.76
C GLU A 56 2.49 -8.27 -5.20
N ILE A 57 3.05 -7.46 -4.30
CA ILE A 57 4.35 -7.74 -3.70
C ILE A 57 4.29 -8.94 -2.74
N ALA A 58 3.19 -9.10 -1.98
CA ALA A 58 3.01 -10.26 -1.13
C ALA A 58 2.86 -11.55 -1.94
N GLU A 59 2.23 -11.49 -3.10
CA GLU A 59 2.10 -12.59 -4.04
C GLU A 59 3.44 -12.97 -4.66
N GLU A 60 4.19 -12.00 -5.18
CA GLU A 60 5.56 -12.20 -5.70
C GLU A 60 6.49 -12.82 -4.63
N ALA A 61 6.37 -12.37 -3.38
CA ALA A 61 7.17 -12.85 -2.26
C ALA A 61 6.66 -14.17 -1.63
N ARG A 62 5.57 -14.75 -2.16
CA ARG A 62 4.86 -15.91 -1.58
C ARG A 62 4.54 -15.73 -0.08
N ALA A 63 4.24 -14.50 0.32
CA ALA A 63 3.94 -14.12 1.70
C ALA A 63 2.45 -14.37 2.03
N VAL A 64 2.07 -15.64 2.14
CA VAL A 64 0.67 -16.09 2.35
C VAL A 64 0.02 -15.43 3.57
N HIS A 65 0.77 -15.22 4.66
CA HIS A 65 0.24 -14.56 5.86
C HIS A 65 -0.14 -13.10 5.61
N LEU A 66 0.65 -12.37 4.82
CA LEU A 66 0.35 -10.98 4.46
C LEU A 66 -0.86 -10.89 3.52
N ARG A 67 -0.99 -11.84 2.57
CA ARG A 67 -2.19 -11.93 1.73
C ARG A 67 -3.46 -12.12 2.55
N LYS A 68 -3.48 -13.06 3.50
CA LYS A 68 -4.63 -13.25 4.41
C LYS A 68 -4.95 -12.01 5.24
N GLN A 69 -3.94 -11.23 5.61
CA GLN A 69 -4.17 -9.96 6.31
C GLN A 69 -4.77 -8.89 5.39
N LEU A 70 -4.37 -8.87 4.12
CA LEU A 70 -4.93 -7.99 3.10
C LEU A 70 -6.35 -8.38 2.72
N GLU A 71 -6.68 -9.66 2.56
CA GLU A 71 -8.07 -10.10 2.23
C GLU A 71 -9.11 -9.58 3.22
N ARG A 72 -8.72 -9.37 4.49
CA ARG A 72 -9.62 -8.83 5.53
C ARG A 72 -9.85 -7.33 5.41
N ARG A 73 -8.93 -6.60 4.78
CA ARG A 73 -8.95 -5.13 4.63
C ARG A 73 -9.40 -4.70 3.24
N TYR A 74 -9.01 -5.51 2.27
CA TYR A 74 -9.15 -5.29 0.85
C TYR A 74 -9.66 -6.59 0.26
N GLN A 75 -10.92 -6.57 -0.18
CA GLN A 75 -11.49 -7.66 -0.96
C GLN A 75 -11.13 -7.35 -2.43
N PRO A 76 -10.20 -8.11 -3.06
CA PRO A 76 -9.79 -7.85 -4.44
C PRO A 76 -10.92 -8.03 -5.44
#